data_AF-A0A817X5M0-F1
#
_entry.id   AF-A0A817X5M0-F1
#
_cell.length_a   1.000
_cell.length_b   1.000
_cell.length_c   1.000
_cell.angle_alpha   90.00
_cell.angle_beta   90.00
_cell.angle_gamma   90.00
#
_symmetry.space_group_name_H-M   'P 1'
#
loop_
_entity.id
_entity.type
_entity.pdbx_description
1 polymer ?
#
loop_
_entity_poly.entity_id
_entity_poly.type
_entity_poly.pdbx_seq_one_letter_code
_entity_poly.pdbx_strand_id
1 'polypeptide(L)'
;MFINMFIKGGAFCLGNVKDWFARVEMQLRGSSHVHVPLWVDKAPKYKGKNMDEKTISEIIEFCDKYITTRFPSREEDAELHDIIKDVQTHSRNHSKSRLKFHKTTCRFDFPSAISRRTLISLPYLVENEAKVERVKIAKKTLRDMNIELNELEKEKILNWTNFDSLLAKHG
;
A
#
# COMPACT_ATOMS: atom_id res chain seq x y z
N MET A 1 24.70 -11.36 5.19
CA MET A 1 25.07 -9.95 5.50
C MET A 1 23.84 -9.13 5.87
N PHE A 2 22.86 -8.97 4.98
CA PHE A 2 21.67 -8.13 5.22
C PHE A 2 20.90 -8.44 6.53
N ILE A 3 20.48 -9.69 6.73
CA ILE A 3 19.71 -10.08 7.92
C ILE A 3 20.48 -9.83 9.23
N ASN A 4 21.74 -10.27 9.31
CA ASN A 4 22.51 -10.15 10.55
C ASN A 4 22.92 -8.69 10.87
N MET A 5 23.09 -7.83 9.86
CA MET A 5 23.52 -6.45 10.07
C MET A 5 22.35 -5.47 10.24
N PHE A 6 21.33 -5.54 9.38
CA PHE A 6 20.26 -4.54 9.35
C PHE A 6 19.01 -4.99 10.09
N ILE A 7 18.67 -6.28 10.04
CA ILE A 7 17.45 -6.82 10.65
C ILE A 7 17.67 -7.22 12.11
N LYS A 8 18.74 -7.98 12.39
CA LYS A 8 19.10 -8.45 13.75
C LYS A 8 20.22 -7.66 14.40
N GLY A 9 20.95 -6.86 13.63
CA GLY A 9 22.08 -6.09 14.15
C GLY A 9 21.62 -4.89 14.99
N GLY A 10 22.57 -4.12 15.51
CA GLY A 10 22.29 -3.01 16.43
C GLY A 10 21.45 -1.87 15.85
N ALA A 11 21.23 -1.84 14.53
CA ALA A 11 20.37 -0.86 13.88
C ALA A 11 18.87 -1.06 14.20
N PHE A 12 18.46 -2.28 14.58
CA PHE A 12 17.08 -2.63 14.98
C PHE A 12 15.99 -1.95 14.13
N CYS A 13 16.17 -1.95 12.79
CA CYS A 13 15.33 -1.15 11.89
C CYS A 13 13.84 -1.51 11.95
N LEU A 14 13.52 -2.73 12.40
CA LEU A 14 12.17 -3.23 12.62
C LEU A 14 11.91 -3.61 14.10
N GLY A 15 12.70 -3.08 15.02
CA GLY A 15 12.71 -3.48 16.43
C GLY A 15 13.57 -4.73 16.71
N ASN A 16 13.34 -5.37 17.85
CA ASN A 16 14.10 -6.54 18.28
C ASN A 16 13.58 -7.82 17.62
N VAL A 17 14.23 -8.26 16.54
CA VAL A 17 13.85 -9.48 15.81
C VAL A 17 14.39 -10.72 16.54
N LYS A 18 13.47 -11.49 17.14
CA LYS A 18 13.79 -12.73 17.88
C LYS A 18 14.14 -13.86 16.94
N ASP A 19 13.38 -13.97 15.85
CA ASP A 19 13.53 -15.05 14.89
C ASP A 19 13.21 -14.59 13.47
N TRP A 20 13.67 -15.34 12.49
CA TRP A 20 13.43 -15.08 11.08
C TRP A 20 13.55 -16.37 10.29
N PHE A 21 12.83 -16.42 9.18
CA PHE A 21 12.97 -17.49 8.20
C PHE A 21 13.02 -16.85 6.83
N ALA A 22 13.78 -17.44 5.91
CA ALA A 22 13.82 -16.97 4.53
C ALA A 22 13.73 -18.16 3.58
N ARG A 23 12.88 -18.01 2.57
CA ARG A 23 12.77 -18.95 1.46
C ARG A 23 13.01 -18.21 0.16
N VAL A 24 13.86 -18.76 -0.69
CA VAL A 24 14.05 -18.28 -2.05
C VAL A 24 13.13 -19.08 -2.98
N GLU A 25 12.29 -18.38 -3.72
CA GLU A 25 11.43 -18.95 -4.75
C GLU A 25 11.78 -18.32 -6.11
N MET A 26 11.82 -19.14 -7.16
CA MET A 26 12.00 -18.64 -8.51
C MET A 26 10.67 -18.12 -9.03
N GLN A 27 10.57 -16.83 -9.34
CA GLN A 27 9.39 -16.30 -10.01
C GLN A 27 9.29 -16.87 -11.42
N LEU A 28 8.09 -16.84 -12.01
CA LEU A 28 7.79 -17.30 -13.38
C LEU A 28 8.65 -16.65 -14.50
N ARG A 29 9.55 -15.71 -14.17
CA ARG A 29 10.48 -15.04 -15.08
C ARG A 29 11.96 -15.33 -14.76
N GLY A 30 12.25 -16.35 -13.96
CA GLY A 30 13.62 -16.77 -13.62
C GLY A 30 14.34 -15.87 -12.62
N SER A 31 13.70 -14.81 -12.12
CA SER A 31 14.23 -13.95 -11.07
C SER A 31 13.95 -14.55 -9.69
N SER A 32 14.99 -14.67 -8.86
CA SER A 32 14.85 -15.11 -7.47
C SER A 32 14.08 -14.08 -6.65
N HIS A 33 13.04 -14.52 -5.96
CA HIS A 33 12.28 -13.72 -5.00
C HIS A 33 12.38 -14.33 -3.61
N VAL A 34 12.65 -13.49 -2.61
CA VAL A 34 12.87 -13.95 -1.25
C VAL A 34 11.64 -13.60 -0.40
N HIS A 35 11.00 -14.63 0.15
CA HIS A 35 9.98 -14.47 1.17
C HIS A 35 10.62 -14.54 2.55
N VAL A 36 10.44 -13.50 3.38
CA VAL A 36 11.08 -13.40 4.70
C VAL A 36 10.07 -13.04 5.78
N PRO A 37 9.47 -14.02 6.48
CA PRO A 37 8.78 -13.77 7.73
C PRO A 37 9.77 -13.44 8.86
N LEU A 38 9.41 -12.41 9.65
CA LEU A 38 10.20 -11.89 10.77
C LEU A 38 9.35 -11.93 12.04
N TRP A 39 9.93 -12.43 13.13
CA TRP A 39 9.29 -12.44 14.45
C TRP A 39 9.88 -11.33 15.31
N VAL A 40 9.14 -10.25 15.44
CA VAL A 40 9.53 -9.07 16.19
C VAL A 40 9.01 -9.16 17.62
N ASP A 41 9.88 -8.93 18.60
CA ASP A 41 9.53 -8.84 20.01
C ASP A 41 8.51 -7.72 20.25
N LYS A 42 7.49 -7.99 21.08
CA LYS A 42 6.43 -7.05 21.44
C LYS A 42 5.63 -6.45 20.27
N ALA A 43 5.71 -7.01 19.06
CA ALA A 43 4.83 -6.61 17.97
C ALA A 43 3.35 -6.94 18.32
N PRO A 44 2.41 -6.06 17.95
CA PRO A 44 0.99 -6.31 18.19
C PRO A 44 0.52 -7.52 17.40
N LYS A 45 -0.39 -8.31 18.00
CA LYS A 45 -0.85 -9.57 17.41
C LYS A 45 -2.19 -9.39 16.72
N TYR A 46 -2.25 -9.76 15.45
CA TYR A 46 -3.51 -9.92 14.74
C TYR A 46 -4.31 -11.09 15.33
N LYS A 47 -5.46 -10.80 15.95
CA LYS A 47 -6.35 -11.81 16.57
C LYS A 47 -7.53 -12.20 15.67
N GLY A 48 -7.43 -11.92 14.37
CA GLY A 48 -8.48 -12.24 13.42
C GLY A 48 -9.74 -11.41 13.62
N LYS A 49 -10.88 -12.08 13.46
CA LYS A 49 -12.22 -11.50 13.43
C LYS A 49 -12.62 -10.75 14.71
N ASN A 50 -12.06 -11.11 15.86
CA ASN A 50 -12.49 -10.61 17.17
C ASN A 50 -11.58 -9.50 17.73
N MET A 51 -10.89 -8.75 16.86
CA MET A 51 -10.05 -7.64 17.32
C MET A 51 -10.92 -6.45 17.74
N ASP A 52 -10.61 -5.91 18.91
CA ASP A 52 -11.11 -4.62 19.35
C ASP A 52 -10.40 -3.46 18.60
N GLU A 53 -11.02 -2.28 18.64
CA GLU A 53 -10.50 -1.07 17.98
C GLU A 53 -9.11 -0.67 18.48
N LYS A 54 -8.82 -0.92 19.76
CA LYS A 54 -7.51 -0.63 20.35
C LYS A 54 -6.41 -1.48 19.70
N THR A 55 -6.64 -2.79 19.58
CA THR A 55 -5.71 -3.72 18.93
C THR A 55 -5.50 -3.34 17.46
N ILE A 56 -6.54 -2.89 16.77
CA ILE A 56 -6.45 -2.40 15.38
C ILE A 56 -5.55 -1.16 15.32
N SER A 57 -5.75 -0.18 16.21
CA SER A 57 -4.91 1.03 16.29
C SER A 57 -3.45 0.68 16.58
N GLU A 58 -3.20 -0.19 17.56
CA GLU A 58 -1.84 -0.64 17.91
C GLU A 58 -1.13 -1.29 16.70
N ILE A 59 -1.83 -2.10 15.91
CA ILE A 59 -1.28 -2.69 14.68
C ILE A 59 -0.98 -1.61 13.63
N ILE A 60 -1.91 -0.68 13.40
CA ILE A 60 -1.74 0.42 12.44
C ILE A 60 -0.54 1.28 12.82
N GLU A 61 -0.45 1.74 14.07
CA GLU A 61 0.65 2.56 14.58
C GLU A 61 1.99 1.84 14.47
N PHE A 62 2.02 0.53 14.77
CA PHE A 62 3.21 -0.27 14.60
C PHE A 62 3.66 -0.36 13.13
N CYS A 63 2.72 -0.52 12.19
CA CYS A 63 3.03 -0.53 10.76
C CYS A 63 3.53 0.84 10.28
N ASP A 64 2.84 1.92 10.66
CA ASP A 64 3.14 3.29 10.21
C ASP A 64 4.51 3.78 10.72
N LYS A 65 5.03 3.21 11.81
CA LYS A 65 6.40 3.47 12.29
C LYS A 65 7.47 3.08 11.26
N TYR A 66 7.24 2.02 10.48
CA TYR A 66 8.24 1.44 9.59
C TYR A 66 7.89 1.58 8.11
N ILE A 67 6.61 1.75 7.78
CA ILE A 67 6.11 1.84 6.43
C ILE A 67 5.46 3.21 6.25
N THR A 68 5.95 3.98 5.29
CA THR A 68 5.39 5.29 4.97
C THR A 68 5.30 5.45 3.46
N THR A 69 4.29 6.19 3.03
CA THR A 69 4.12 6.66 1.66
C THR A 69 4.45 8.15 1.54
N ARG A 70 5.15 8.73 2.54
CA ARG A 70 5.59 10.13 2.50
C ARG A 70 6.47 10.35 1.28
N PHE A 71 6.11 11.33 0.48
CA PHE A 71 6.89 11.81 -0.64
C PHE A 71 7.32 13.25 -0.35
N PRO A 72 8.53 13.46 0.23
CA PRO A 72 8.98 14.80 0.62
C PRO A 72 9.16 15.70 -0.60
N SER A 73 9.02 17.01 -0.41
CA SER A 73 9.44 17.96 -1.43
C SER A 73 10.96 17.93 -1.61
N ARG A 74 11.44 18.42 -2.75
CA ARG A 74 12.88 18.51 -3.01
C ARG A 74 13.60 19.48 -2.06
N GLU A 75 12.87 20.42 -1.47
CA GLU A 75 13.38 21.37 -0.47
C GLU A 75 13.56 20.71 0.91
N GLU A 76 12.68 19.77 1.27
CA GLU A 76 12.78 19.01 2.53
C GLU A 76 13.89 17.96 2.46
N ASP A 77 13.93 17.17 1.39
CA ASP A 77 14.91 16.08 1.20
C ASP A 77 15.04 15.74 -0.30
N ALA A 78 16.02 16.35 -0.96
CA ALA A 78 16.22 16.18 -2.40
C ALA A 78 16.63 14.75 -2.78
N GLU A 79 17.44 14.08 -1.94
CA GLU A 79 17.91 12.72 -2.21
C GLU A 79 16.76 11.73 -2.13
N LEU A 80 16.00 11.76 -1.03
CA LEU A 80 14.85 10.88 -0.86
C LEU A 80 13.76 11.17 -1.90
N HIS A 81 13.56 12.44 -2.26
CA HIS A 81 12.65 12.82 -3.33
C HIS A 81 13.04 12.16 -4.65
N ASP A 82 14.31 12.31 -5.07
CA ASP A 82 14.78 11.77 -6.34
C ASP A 82 14.73 10.22 -6.35
N ILE A 83 15.08 9.56 -5.22
CA ILE A 83 14.94 8.10 -5.07
C ILE A 83 13.47 7.67 -5.21
N ILE A 84 12.55 8.27 -4.46
CA ILE A 84 11.13 7.88 -4.52
C ILE A 84 10.60 8.09 -5.93
N LYS A 85 10.90 9.24 -6.53
CA LYS A 85 10.49 9.58 -7.89
C LYS A 85 10.97 8.54 -8.90
N ASP A 86 12.22 8.11 -8.81
CA ASP A 86 12.83 7.23 -9.80
C ASP A 86 12.44 5.76 -9.64
N VAL A 87 12.28 5.25 -8.41
CA VAL A 87 12.10 3.81 -8.16
C VAL A 87 10.85 3.41 -7.39
N GLN A 88 10.09 4.36 -6.82
CA GLN A 88 8.87 4.08 -6.06
C GLN A 88 7.60 4.68 -6.69
N THR A 89 7.72 5.48 -7.75
CA THR A 89 6.55 5.98 -8.48
C THR A 89 6.25 5.14 -9.72
N HIS A 90 4.96 4.95 -9.98
CA HIS A 90 4.52 4.36 -11.23
C HIS A 90 4.63 5.40 -12.36
N SER A 91 5.39 5.06 -13.40
CA SER A 91 5.62 5.98 -14.51
C SER A 91 4.34 6.28 -15.30
N ARG A 92 4.01 7.58 -15.41
CA ARG A 92 2.91 8.10 -16.26
C ARG A 92 3.17 7.89 -17.74
N ASN A 93 4.44 7.74 -18.13
CA ASN A 93 4.84 7.47 -19.51
C ASN A 93 4.77 5.97 -19.76
N HIS A 94 3.61 5.47 -20.19
CA HIS A 94 3.44 4.07 -20.49
C HIS A 94 4.10 3.66 -21.82
N SER A 95 4.97 2.64 -21.79
CA SER A 95 5.39 1.96 -23.01
C SER A 95 4.26 1.05 -23.53
N LYS A 96 4.34 0.65 -24.81
CA LYS A 96 3.34 -0.23 -25.43
C LYS A 96 3.13 -1.56 -24.68
N SER A 97 4.12 -2.07 -23.95
CA SER A 97 4.03 -3.31 -23.15
C SER A 97 3.40 -3.12 -21.76
N ARG A 98 3.32 -1.86 -21.30
CA ARG A 98 2.70 -1.46 -20.02
C ARG A 98 1.24 -1.05 -20.16
N LEU A 99 0.64 -1.25 -21.33
CA LEU A 99 -0.77 -0.94 -21.59
C LEU A 99 -1.55 -2.20 -21.97
N LYS A 100 -2.80 -2.28 -21.53
CA LYS A 100 -3.81 -3.28 -21.91
C LYS A 100 -4.83 -2.65 -22.88
N PHE A 101 -5.75 -3.46 -23.40
CA PHE A 101 -6.91 -3.05 -24.22
C PHE A 101 -6.57 -2.02 -25.31
N HIS A 102 -5.91 -2.47 -26.39
CA HIS A 102 -5.51 -1.60 -27.51
C HIS A 102 -4.64 -0.39 -27.11
N LYS A 103 -3.84 -0.54 -26.04
CA LYS A 103 -2.92 0.49 -25.55
C LYS A 103 -3.61 1.73 -24.96
N THR A 104 -4.77 1.55 -24.34
CA THR A 104 -5.55 2.67 -23.78
C THR A 104 -5.54 2.73 -22.26
N THR A 105 -5.17 1.63 -21.59
CA THR A 105 -5.28 1.49 -20.13
C THR A 105 -4.01 0.92 -19.52
N CYS A 106 -3.66 1.35 -18.31
CA CYS A 106 -2.51 0.84 -17.58
C CYS A 106 -2.62 -0.68 -17.38
N ARG A 107 -1.55 -1.43 -17.64
CA ARG A 107 -1.50 -2.88 -17.39
C ARG A 107 -1.61 -3.25 -15.91
N PHE A 108 -1.20 -2.37 -15.01
CA PHE A 108 -1.25 -2.57 -13.56
C PHE A 108 -2.45 -1.86 -12.92
N ASP A 109 -3.39 -1.37 -13.75
CA ASP A 109 -4.63 -0.77 -13.30
C ASP A 109 -4.40 0.49 -12.42
N PHE A 110 -3.34 1.25 -12.71
CA PHE A 110 -3.13 2.60 -12.18
C PHE A 110 -3.98 3.65 -12.92
N PRO A 111 -4.40 4.74 -12.24
CA PRO A 111 -4.14 5.05 -10.83
C PRO A 111 -4.94 4.15 -9.88
N SER A 112 -4.33 3.77 -8.76
CA SER A 112 -4.99 2.97 -7.72
C SER A 112 -5.82 3.85 -6.80
N ALA A 113 -6.78 3.23 -6.11
CA ALA A 113 -7.59 3.90 -5.09
C ALA A 113 -6.72 4.52 -3.98
N ILE A 114 -7.14 5.68 -3.50
CA ILE A 114 -6.39 6.50 -2.55
C ILE A 114 -6.89 6.30 -1.11
N SER A 115 -5.99 6.44 -0.13
CA SER A 115 -6.32 6.48 1.30
C SER A 115 -5.34 7.38 2.04
N ARG A 116 -5.83 8.15 3.02
CA ARG A 116 -5.01 8.98 3.92
C ARG A 116 -4.51 8.24 5.15
N ARG A 117 -5.01 7.02 5.39
CA ARG A 117 -4.67 6.21 6.56
C ARG A 117 -4.44 4.75 6.16
N THR A 118 -3.62 4.07 6.94
CA THR A 118 -3.49 2.62 6.86
C THR A 118 -4.80 1.96 7.27
N LEU A 119 -5.22 0.96 6.49
CA LEU A 119 -6.47 0.22 6.70
C LEU A 119 -6.17 -1.26 6.86
N ILE A 120 -6.80 -1.90 7.84
CA ILE A 120 -6.77 -3.35 8.00
C ILE A 120 -8.03 -3.94 7.41
N SER A 121 -7.89 -4.83 6.42
CA SER A 121 -9.03 -5.56 5.88
C SER A 121 -9.44 -6.65 6.86
N LEU A 122 -10.57 -6.43 7.53
CA LEU A 122 -11.14 -7.40 8.46
C LEU A 122 -12.16 -8.30 7.75
N PRO A 123 -12.21 -9.59 8.08
CA PRO A 123 -13.24 -10.45 7.53
C PRO A 123 -14.59 -10.09 8.17
N TYR A 124 -15.66 -10.11 7.38
CA TYR A 124 -17.01 -9.85 7.90
C TYR A 124 -17.44 -10.90 8.94
N LEU A 125 -18.07 -10.42 10.00
CA LEU A 125 -18.57 -11.25 11.11
C LEU A 125 -19.94 -11.88 10.83
N VAL A 126 -20.79 -11.19 10.07
CA VAL A 126 -22.17 -11.62 9.80
C VAL A 126 -22.49 -11.44 8.31
N GLU A 127 -23.03 -12.48 7.69
CA GLU A 127 -23.59 -12.40 6.34
C GLU A 127 -25.08 -12.09 6.42
N ASN A 128 -25.47 -10.89 6.01
CA ASN A 128 -26.86 -10.44 5.98
C ASN A 128 -27.11 -9.51 4.80
N GLU A 129 -28.38 -9.19 4.53
CA GLU A 129 -28.75 -8.28 3.43
C GLU A 129 -28.11 -6.89 3.58
N ALA A 130 -27.95 -6.40 4.80
CA ALA A 130 -27.26 -5.14 5.07
C ALA A 130 -25.79 -5.17 4.62
N LYS A 131 -25.08 -6.31 4.74
CA LYS A 131 -23.73 -6.50 4.20
C LYS A 131 -23.74 -6.41 2.69
N VAL A 132 -24.68 -7.10 2.03
CA VAL A 132 -24.78 -7.11 0.56
C VAL A 132 -24.95 -5.68 0.05
N GLU A 133 -25.83 -4.90 0.68
CA GLU A 133 -26.05 -3.50 0.30
C GLU A 133 -24.83 -2.63 0.59
N ARG A 134 -24.18 -2.75 1.77
CA ARG A 134 -22.94 -2.02 2.08
C ARG A 134 -21.82 -2.33 1.08
N VAL A 135 -21.65 -3.59 0.69
CA VAL A 135 -20.65 -3.99 -0.31
C VAL A 135 -20.99 -3.40 -1.68
N LYS A 136 -22.27 -3.35 -2.05
CA LYS A 136 -22.74 -2.74 -3.29
C LYS A 136 -22.46 -1.24 -3.31
N ILE A 137 -22.76 -0.54 -2.23
CA ILE A 137 -22.45 0.89 -2.05
C ILE A 137 -20.93 1.11 -2.14
N ALA A 138 -20.13 0.38 -1.37
CA ALA A 138 -18.67 0.52 -1.37
C ALA A 138 -18.05 0.26 -2.74
N LYS A 139 -18.55 -0.76 -3.47
CA LYS A 139 -18.12 -1.03 -4.86
C LYS A 139 -18.49 0.10 -5.80
N LYS A 140 -19.68 0.71 -5.65
CA LYS A 140 -20.10 1.86 -6.44
C LYS A 140 -19.21 3.07 -6.15
N THR A 141 -19.02 3.42 -4.89
CA THR A 141 -18.12 4.51 -4.46
C THR A 141 -16.71 4.32 -5.00
N LEU A 142 -16.14 3.12 -4.87
CA LEU A 142 -14.82 2.82 -5.40
C LEU A 142 -14.76 2.97 -6.93
N ARG A 143 -15.81 2.55 -7.64
CA ARG A 143 -15.89 2.70 -9.10
C ARG A 143 -15.95 4.17 -9.50
N ASP A 144 -16.79 4.96 -8.84
CA ASP A 144 -16.98 6.38 -9.14
C ASP A 144 -15.69 7.17 -8.86
N MET A 145 -15.04 6.92 -7.72
CA MET A 145 -13.73 7.49 -7.38
C MET A 145 -12.65 7.10 -8.41
N ASN A 146 -12.63 5.84 -8.85
CA ASN A 146 -11.66 5.39 -9.85
C ASN A 146 -11.88 6.06 -11.22
N ILE A 147 -13.13 6.34 -11.61
CA ILE A 147 -13.42 7.06 -12.86
C ILE A 147 -12.82 8.46 -12.80
N GLU A 148 -13.10 9.21 -11.74
CA GLU A 148 -12.58 10.57 -11.57
C GLU A 148 -11.03 10.59 -11.47
N LEU A 149 -10.44 9.63 -10.74
CA LEU A 149 -8.98 9.49 -10.69
C LEU A 149 -8.37 9.25 -12.08
N ASN A 150 -9.00 8.41 -12.89
CA ASN A 150 -8.54 8.15 -14.25
C ASN A 150 -8.65 9.39 -15.16
N GLU A 151 -9.68 10.22 -14.98
CA GLU A 151 -9.84 11.47 -15.73
C GLU A 151 -8.73 12.47 -15.36
N LEU A 152 -8.50 12.69 -14.06
CA LEU A 152 -7.43 13.55 -13.57
C LEU A 152 -6.03 13.06 -14.00
N GLU A 153 -5.84 11.73 -14.08
CA GLU A 153 -4.59 11.15 -14.58
C GLU A 153 -4.39 11.42 -16.07
N LYS A 154 -5.45 11.30 -16.88
CA LYS A 154 -5.41 11.63 -18.33
C LYS A 154 -5.05 13.08 -18.58
N GLU A 155 -5.60 13.99 -17.79
CA GLU A 155 -5.32 15.44 -17.85
C GLU A 155 -3.96 15.82 -17.25
N LYS A 156 -3.26 14.85 -16.64
CA LYS A 156 -1.97 15.02 -15.97
C LYS A 156 -1.99 15.94 -14.75
N ILE A 157 -3.15 16.20 -14.16
CA ILE A 157 -3.32 17.16 -13.07
C ILE A 157 -3.33 16.55 -11.66
N LEU A 158 -3.27 15.22 -11.53
CA LEU A 158 -3.22 14.55 -10.22
C LEU A 158 -2.21 15.18 -9.24
N ASN A 159 -2.73 15.62 -8.11
CA ASN A 159 -1.97 16.13 -6.97
C ASN A 159 -2.73 15.87 -5.66
N TRP A 160 -2.10 16.21 -4.53
CA TRP A 160 -2.67 16.00 -3.19
C TRP A 160 -4.01 16.72 -2.96
N THR A 161 -4.20 17.91 -3.51
CA THR A 161 -5.47 18.65 -3.39
C THR A 161 -6.62 17.95 -4.10
N ASN A 162 -6.36 17.37 -5.27
CA ASN A 162 -7.37 16.56 -5.96
C ASN A 162 -7.69 15.28 -5.18
N PHE A 163 -6.68 14.65 -4.56
CA PHE A 163 -6.92 13.49 -3.71
C PHE A 163 -7.77 13.83 -2.49
N ASP A 164 -7.53 14.95 -1.82
CA ASP A 164 -8.34 15.37 -0.67
C ASP A 164 -9.78 15.68 -1.07
N SER A 165 -9.96 16.32 -2.23
CA SER A 165 -11.30 16.63 -2.76
C SER A 165 -12.08 15.35 -3.10
N LEU A 166 -11.40 14.35 -3.69
CA LEU A 166 -11.99 13.04 -3.98
C LEU A 166 -12.37 12.29 -2.70
N LEU A 167 -11.49 12.28 -1.69
CA LEU A 167 -11.76 11.65 -0.41
C LEU A 167 -12.89 12.36 0.35
N ALA A 168 -12.98 13.68 0.30
CA ALA A 168 -14.08 14.43 0.91
C ALA A 168 -15.43 14.18 0.22
N LYS A 169 -15.41 13.88 -1.08
CA LYS A 169 -16.60 13.59 -1.87
C LYS A 169 -17.11 12.16 -1.69
N HIS A 170 -16.19 11.20 -1.57
CA HIS A 170 -16.49 9.76 -1.63
C HIS A 170 -16.28 9.01 -0.30
N GLY A 171 -15.56 9.59 0.67
CA GLY A 171 -15.23 8.99 1.97
C GLY A 171 -16.25 9.29 3.06
#